data_AF-A0A5B7BF82-F1
#
_entry.id   AF-A0A5B7BF82-F1
#
_cell.length_a   1.000
_cell.length_b   1.000
_cell.length_c   1.000
_cell.angle_alpha   90.00
_cell.angle_beta   90.00
_cell.angle_gamma   90.00
#
_symmetry.space_group_name_H-M   'P 1'
#
loop_
_entity.id
_entity.type
_entity.pdbx_description
1 polymer ?
#
loop_
_entity_poly.entity_id
_entity_poly.type
_entity_poly.pdbx_seq_one_letter_code
_entity_poly.pdbx_strand_id
1 'polypeptide(L)'
;CEGRVELGRQYFNSMSSRYCIIARLEHYECMIELYGRSGFMDDLEDFVKKMPFEPTVPILTRVFDACREHGNLRLGEWAADRLNELNPSVPFRFEIMDRTKLGT
;
A
#
# COMPACT_ATOMS: atom_id res chain seq x y z
N CYS A 1 -12.82 1.57 10.16
CA CYS A 1 -12.79 1.35 11.62
C CYS A 1 -11.57 0.50 11.97
N GLU A 2 -10.82 0.90 12.98
CA GLU A 2 -9.55 0.31 13.42
C GLU A 2 -9.63 -1.21 13.67
N GLY A 3 -10.79 -1.70 14.12
CA GLY A 3 -11.01 -3.13 14.39
C GLY A 3 -10.84 -4.05 13.17
N ARG A 4 -11.06 -3.57 11.94
CA ARG A 4 -10.81 -4.40 10.73
C ARG A 4 -9.32 -4.58 10.44
N VAL A 5 -8.53 -3.54 10.71
CA VAL A 5 -7.08 -3.57 10.52
C VAL A 5 -6.44 -4.51 11.54
N GLU A 6 -6.87 -4.42 12.79
CA GLU A 6 -6.36 -5.28 13.86
C GLU A 6 -6.65 -6.77 13.60
N LEU A 7 -7.87 -7.10 13.20
CA LEU A 7 -8.23 -8.47 12.80
C LEU A 7 -7.38 -8.94 11.60
N GLY A 8 -7.19 -8.10 10.59
CA GLY A 8 -6.35 -8.43 9.43
C GLY A 8 -4.91 -8.75 9.82
N ARG A 9 -4.30 -7.96 10.71
CA ARG A 9 -2.96 -8.22 11.27
C ARG A 9 -2.90 -9.56 11.98
N GLN A 10 -3.87 -9.84 12.84
CA GLN A 10 -3.92 -11.10 13.59
C GLN A 10 -4.03 -12.29 12.64
N TYR A 11 -4.92 -12.23 11.64
CA TYR A 11 -5.05 -13.30 10.66
C TYR A 11 -3.76 -13.51 9.86
N PHE A 12 -3.19 -12.43 9.30
CA PHE A 12 -1.95 -12.50 8.53
C PHE A 12 -0.79 -13.10 9.35
N ASN A 13 -0.61 -12.64 10.59
CA ASN A 13 0.43 -13.15 11.48
C ASN A 13 0.19 -14.60 11.89
N SER A 14 -1.07 -15.01 12.07
CA SER A 14 -1.41 -16.38 12.45
C SER A 14 -1.06 -17.41 11.37
N MET A 15 -1.04 -16.99 10.08
CA MET A 15 -0.70 -17.87 8.96
C MET A 15 0.62 -18.59 9.22
N SER A 16 1.69 -17.84 9.48
CA SER A 16 3.01 -18.40 9.76
C SER A 16 3.14 -18.91 11.20
N SER A 17 2.72 -18.10 12.19
CA SER A 17 3.00 -18.38 13.60
C SER A 17 2.19 -19.53 14.20
N ARG A 18 1.01 -19.82 13.65
CA ARG A 18 0.10 -20.85 14.17
C ARG A 18 -0.20 -21.95 13.18
N TYR A 19 -0.31 -21.63 11.89
CA TYR A 19 -0.78 -22.57 10.88
C TYR A 19 0.32 -23.06 9.92
N CYS A 20 1.56 -22.58 10.08
CA CYS A 20 2.69 -22.91 9.20
C CYS A 20 2.42 -22.64 7.70
N ILE A 21 1.52 -21.70 7.40
CA ILE A 21 1.17 -21.25 6.06
C ILE A 21 2.08 -20.08 5.69
N ILE A 22 2.80 -20.21 4.59
CA ILE A 22 3.59 -19.12 4.01
C ILE A 22 2.65 -18.17 3.27
N ALA A 23 2.68 -16.89 3.66
CA ALA A 23 1.92 -15.85 2.97
C ALA A 23 2.39 -15.72 1.51
N ARG A 24 1.41 -15.74 0.59
CA ARG A 24 1.62 -15.53 -0.85
C ARG A 24 1.31 -14.10 -1.27
N LEU A 25 1.69 -13.73 -2.48
CA LEU A 25 1.50 -12.41 -3.06
C LEU A 25 0.09 -11.85 -2.81
N GLU A 26 -0.96 -12.66 -3.00
CA GLU A 26 -2.35 -12.22 -2.84
C GLU A 26 -2.65 -11.77 -1.39
N HIS A 27 -2.02 -12.40 -0.40
CA HIS A 27 -2.20 -12.01 1.01
C HIS A 27 -1.52 -10.68 1.30
N TYR A 28 -0.37 -10.40 0.68
CA TYR A 28 0.28 -9.09 0.78
C TYR A 28 -0.57 -8.01 0.10
N GLU A 29 -1.11 -8.28 -1.10
CA GLU A 29 -2.03 -7.35 -1.78
C GLU A 29 -3.25 -7.01 -0.91
N CYS A 30 -3.84 -8.00 -0.24
CA CYS A 30 -4.94 -7.77 0.70
C CYS A 30 -4.53 -6.89 1.89
N MET A 31 -3.35 -7.08 2.46
CA MET A 31 -2.87 -6.26 3.58
C MET A 31 -2.57 -4.82 3.15
N ILE A 32 -1.98 -4.62 1.97
CA ILE A 32 -1.76 -3.30 1.37
C ILE A 32 -3.09 -2.57 1.16
N GLU A 33 -4.08 -3.25 0.57
CA GLU A 33 -5.42 -2.68 0.38
C GLU A 33 -6.10 -2.35 1.71
N LEU A 34 -5.95 -3.22 2.72
CA LEU A 34 -6.51 -3.01 4.05
C LEU A 34 -5.94 -1.77 4.74
N TYR A 35 -4.61 -1.61 4.76
CA TYR A 35 -3.96 -0.45 5.37
C TYR A 35 -4.27 0.83 4.59
N GLY A 36 -4.12 0.77 3.25
CA GLY A 36 -4.35 1.90 2.37
C GLY A 36 -5.74 2.49 2.51
N ARG A 37 -6.79 1.66 2.38
CA ARG A 37 -8.19 2.12 2.51
C ARG A 37 -8.57 2.59 3.91
N SER A 38 -7.84 2.15 4.92
CA SER A 38 -8.11 2.51 6.30
C SER A 38 -7.32 3.74 6.77
N GLY A 39 -6.42 4.28 5.92
CA GLY A 39 -5.55 5.41 6.24
C GLY A 39 -4.41 5.09 7.21
N PHE A 40 -4.07 3.82 7.41
CA PHE A 40 -2.97 3.39 8.28
C PHE A 40 -1.65 3.48 7.53
N MET A 41 -1.23 4.70 7.21
CA MET A 41 -0.13 4.95 6.28
C MET A 41 1.24 4.56 6.83
N ASP A 42 1.45 4.67 8.15
CA ASP A 42 2.69 4.22 8.79
C ASP A 42 2.82 2.69 8.74
N ASP A 43 1.72 1.97 9.06
CA ASP A 43 1.68 0.52 8.92
C ASP A 43 1.86 0.07 7.47
N LEU A 44 1.23 0.78 6.52
CA LEU A 44 1.38 0.51 5.09
C LEU A 44 2.85 0.62 4.66
N GLU A 45 3.52 1.72 5.05
CA GLU A 45 4.93 1.94 4.73
C GLU A 45 5.82 0.84 5.32
N ASP A 46 5.62 0.53 6.60
CA ASP A 46 6.36 -0.52 7.30
C ASP A 46 6.14 -1.89 6.66
N PHE A 47 4.91 -2.19 6.26
CA PHE A 47 4.55 -3.45 5.65
C PHE A 47 5.19 -3.61 4.27
N VAL A 48 5.17 -2.56 3.44
CA VAL A 48 5.83 -2.54 2.13
C VAL A 48 7.33 -2.79 2.27
N LYS A 49 8.01 -2.14 3.24
CA LYS A 49 9.45 -2.31 3.49
C LYS A 49 9.84 -3.70 3.96
N LYS A 50 8.94 -4.40 4.66
CA LYS A 50 9.18 -5.73 5.23
C LYS A 50 8.79 -6.87 4.28
N MET A 51 8.25 -6.57 3.08
CA MET A 51 7.92 -7.61 2.11
C MET A 51 9.18 -8.37 1.69
N PRO A 52 9.09 -9.71 1.55
CA PRO A 52 10.24 -10.54 1.19
C PRO A 52 10.52 -10.55 -0.33
N PHE A 53 9.89 -9.67 -1.09
CA PHE A 53 10.00 -9.57 -2.56
C PHE A 53 9.81 -8.12 -3.00
N GLU A 54 10.26 -7.81 -4.22
CA GLU A 54 10.03 -6.50 -4.82
C GLU A 54 8.53 -6.31 -5.15
N PRO A 55 7.94 -5.15 -4.81
CA PRO A 55 6.56 -4.83 -5.13
C PRO A 55 6.25 -4.97 -6.62
N THR A 56 5.13 -5.61 -6.93
CA THR A 56 4.62 -5.68 -8.30
C THR A 56 3.97 -4.36 -8.71
N VAL A 57 3.77 -4.14 -10.02
CA VAL A 57 3.03 -2.97 -10.53
C VAL A 57 1.67 -2.81 -9.83
N PRO A 58 0.82 -3.85 -9.67
CA PRO A 58 -0.44 -3.72 -8.93
C PRO A 58 -0.30 -3.32 -7.46
N ILE A 59 0.78 -3.72 -6.77
CA ILE A 59 1.04 -3.31 -5.38
C ILE A 59 1.43 -1.82 -5.36
N LEU A 60 2.37 -1.43 -6.21
CA LEU A 60 2.85 -0.05 -6.28
C LEU A 60 1.72 0.93 -6.63
N THR A 61 0.84 0.57 -7.58
CA THR A 61 -0.32 1.39 -7.92
C THR A 61 -1.25 1.57 -6.72
N ARG A 62 -1.52 0.52 -5.94
CA ARG A 62 -2.35 0.63 -4.72
C ARG A 62 -1.71 1.50 -3.65
N VAL A 63 -0.40 1.37 -3.44
CA VAL A 63 0.36 2.22 -2.52
C VAL A 63 0.29 3.69 -2.97
N PHE A 64 0.52 3.95 -4.25
CA PHE A 64 0.43 5.29 -4.85
C PHE A 64 -0.96 5.90 -4.64
N ASP A 65 -2.03 5.17 -4.95
CA ASP A 65 -3.39 5.65 -4.80
C ASP A 65 -3.74 5.94 -3.33
N ALA A 66 -3.36 5.06 -2.40
CA ALA A 66 -3.55 5.28 -0.96
C ALA A 66 -2.79 6.52 -0.47
N CYS A 67 -1.55 6.70 -0.94
CA CYS A 67 -0.75 7.88 -0.61
C CYS A 67 -1.40 9.16 -1.13
N ARG A 68 -1.96 9.15 -2.34
CA ARG A 68 -2.65 10.31 -2.92
C ARG A 68 -3.92 10.64 -2.12
N GLU A 69 -4.66 9.64 -1.68
CA GLU A 69 -5.90 9.81 -0.91
C GLU A 69 -5.65 10.36 0.51
N HIS A 70 -4.59 9.88 1.17
CA HIS A 70 -4.27 10.18 2.56
C HIS A 70 -3.15 11.22 2.76
N GLY A 71 -2.54 11.72 1.68
CA GLY A 71 -1.54 12.78 1.72
C GLY A 71 -0.14 12.33 2.18
N ASN A 72 0.23 11.06 1.97
CA ASN A 72 1.57 10.58 2.28
C ASN A 72 2.52 10.84 1.09
N LEU A 73 3.16 12.02 1.09
CA LEU A 73 4.09 12.44 0.03
C LEU A 73 5.24 11.46 -0.17
N ARG A 74 5.96 11.13 0.90
CA ARG A 74 7.20 10.36 0.83
C ARG A 74 6.97 8.98 0.21
N LEU A 75 5.98 8.24 0.70
CA LEU A 75 5.69 6.91 0.18
C LEU A 75 5.08 6.97 -1.23
N GLY A 76 4.31 8.02 -1.52
CA GLY A 76 3.73 8.28 -2.83
C GLY A 76 4.76 8.57 -3.92
N GLU A 77 5.74 9.43 -3.64
CA GLU A 77 6.86 9.72 -4.53
C GLU A 77 7.69 8.45 -4.80
N TRP A 78 8.03 7.71 -3.75
CA TRP A 78 8.72 6.43 -3.89
C TRP A 78 7.95 5.44 -4.79
N ALA A 79 6.63 5.33 -4.61
CA ALA A 79 5.82 4.45 -5.45
C ALA A 79 5.76 4.90 -6.92
N ALA A 80 5.70 6.22 -7.15
CA ALA A 80 5.72 6.80 -8.50
C ALA A 80 7.05 6.52 -9.21
N ASP A 81 8.17 6.74 -8.53
CA ASP A 81 9.50 6.48 -9.06
C ASP A 81 9.67 5.01 -9.46
N ARG A 82 9.25 4.08 -8.58
CA ARG A 82 9.27 2.64 -8.87
C ARG A 82 8.39 2.26 -10.06
N LEU A 83 7.21 2.85 -10.19
CA LEU A 83 6.32 2.60 -11.33
C LEU A 83 6.95 3.09 -12.65
N ASN A 84 7.64 4.22 -12.61
CA ASN A 84 8.34 4.79 -13.77
C ASN A 84 9.52 3.93 -14.22
N GLU A 85 10.25 3.33 -13.27
CA GLU A 85 11.31 2.35 -13.56
C GLU A 85 10.75 1.12 -14.31
N LEU A 86 9.54 0.68 -13.96
CA LEU A 86 8.91 -0.52 -14.53
C LEU A 86 8.18 -0.29 -15.86
N ASN A 87 7.65 0.92 -16.09
CA ASN A 87 6.98 1.27 -17.34
C ASN A 87 7.21 2.75 -17.73
N PRO A 88 8.22 3.06 -18.55
CA PRO A 88 8.55 4.45 -18.90
C PRO A 88 7.62 5.08 -19.95
N SER A 89 6.62 4.35 -20.47
CA SER A 89 5.77 4.84 -21.57
C SER A 89 4.85 6.00 -21.17
N VAL A 90 4.37 6.01 -19.92
CA VAL A 90 3.58 7.11 -19.34
C VAL A 90 4.03 7.30 -17.89
N PRO A 91 4.71 8.40 -17.56
CA PRO A 91 5.26 8.57 -16.22
C PRO A 91 4.15 8.85 -15.20
N PHE A 92 4.17 8.13 -14.09
CA PHE A 92 3.46 8.44 -12.86
C PHE A 92 4.08 9.68 -12.22
N ARG A 93 3.24 10.66 -11.91
CA ARG A 93 3.61 11.86 -11.15
C ARG A 93 2.83 11.87 -9.86
N PHE A 94 3.52 11.99 -8.73
CA PHE A 94 2.87 12.10 -7.44
C PHE A 94 2.61 13.57 -7.10
N GLU A 95 1.36 13.90 -6.78
CA GLU A 95 0.94 15.21 -6.29
C GLU A 95 -0.17 15.01 -5.25
N ILE A 96 -0.18 15.83 -4.19
CA ILE A 96 -1.31 15.80 -3.24
C ILE A 96 -2.54 16.40 -3.93
N MET A 97 -3.65 15.65 -3.91
CA MET A 97 -4.94 16.21 -4.27
C MET A 97 -5.44 17.15 -3.17
N ASP A 98 -5.44 18.44 -3.46
CA ASP A 98 -6.12 19.44 -2.63
C ASP A 98 -7.65 19.25 -2.73
N ARG A 99 -8.25 18.74 -1.65
CA ARG A 99 -9.70 18.47 -1.58
C ARG A 99 -10.55 19.74 -1.68
N THR A 100 -9.98 20.95 -1.53
CA THR A 100 -10.73 22.21 -1.71
C THR A 100 -11.05 22.54 -3.16
N LYS A 101 -10.50 21.80 -4.14
CA LYS A 101 -10.78 22.01 -5.58
C LYS A 101 -11.84 21.07 -6.18
N LEU A 102 -12.39 20.14 -5.40
CA LEU A 102 -13.38 19.16 -5.90
C LEU A 102 -14.85 19.55 -5.62
N GLY A 103 -15.08 20.79 -5.18
CA GLY A 103 -16.41 21.34 -4.87
C GLY A 103 -16.74 22.56 -5.72
N THR A 104 -16.94 22.36 -7.02
CA THR A 104 -17.72 23.23 -7.93
C THR A 104 -18.38 22.38 -8.98
#